data_AF-A0A8I1W8H9-F1
#
_entry.id   AF-A0A8I1W8H9-F1
#
_cell.length_a   1.000
_cell.length_b   1.000
_cell.length_c   1.000
_cell.angle_alpha   90.00
_cell.angle_beta   90.00
_cell.angle_gamma   90.00
#
_symmetry.space_group_name_H-M   'P 1'
#
loop_
_entity.id
_entity.type
_entity.pdbx_description
1 polymer ?
#
loop_
_entity_poly.entity_id
_entity_poly.type
_entity_poly.pdbx_seq_one_letter_code
_entity_poly.pdbx_strand_id
1 'polypeptide(L)'
;MSFIGGSVEIVSFIYLYKALIGYMTSNMIFGVAALAKGTLDFESFYHISIIVIWMVIAAIHQLLANKFDSYLKTPWHMYAISLTINCVLLITFIALGRFMMVTGALGTGPSPTVIPLITIGLLFMYVHNFVIKHGGTRQPTATSVVTTVYVLMMTSFFKSFNKKLSDTERGDLRKEGSHYLLVILHFFAGAMMTAILSKHYGFYSLVPAAIILIAFTVRIWRVHAKSCENAC
;
A
#
# COMPACT_ATOMS: atom_id res chain seq x y z
N MET A 1 3.31 -4.10 -7.77
CA MET A 1 3.06 -3.48 -6.45
C MET A 1 1.74 -2.72 -6.44
N SER A 2 1.50 -1.75 -7.33
CA SER A 2 0.25 -0.95 -7.30
C SER A 2 -1.06 -1.74 -7.39
N PHE A 3 -1.07 -2.86 -8.12
CA PHE A 3 -2.18 -3.82 -8.11
C PHE A 3 -2.56 -4.29 -6.69
N ILE A 4 -1.57 -4.67 -5.90
CA ILE A 4 -1.76 -5.17 -4.52
C ILE A 4 -2.30 -4.04 -3.64
N GLY A 5 -1.76 -2.82 -3.77
CA GLY A 5 -2.28 -1.65 -3.08
C GLY A 5 -3.74 -1.38 -3.43
N GLY A 6 -4.12 -1.42 -4.71
CA GLY A 6 -5.52 -1.26 -5.15
C GLY A 6 -6.46 -2.33 -4.58
N SER A 7 -6.02 -3.59 -4.56
CA SER A 7 -6.77 -4.69 -3.97
C SER A 7 -7.01 -4.50 -2.46
N VAL A 8 -5.99 -4.10 -1.71
CA VAL A 8 -6.12 -3.93 -0.25
C VAL A 8 -6.98 -2.71 0.10
N GLU A 9 -6.80 -1.60 -0.62
CA GLU A 9 -7.61 -0.39 -0.43
C GLU A 9 -9.10 -0.67 -0.66
N ILE A 10 -9.46 -1.36 -1.74
CA ILE A 10 -10.87 -1.60 -2.03
C ILE A 10 -11.53 -2.53 -1.01
N VAL A 11 -10.79 -3.53 -0.50
CA VAL A 11 -11.30 -4.42 0.55
C VAL A 11 -11.49 -3.67 1.86
N SER A 12 -10.52 -2.82 2.22
CA SER A 12 -10.67 -1.94 3.39
C SER A 12 -11.86 -0.99 3.24
N PHE A 13 -12.06 -0.41 2.05
CA PHE A 13 -13.17 0.48 1.80
C PHE A 13 -14.54 -0.22 1.88
N ILE A 14 -14.61 -1.46 1.42
CA ILE A 14 -15.85 -2.27 1.45
C ILE A 14 -16.17 -2.76 2.86
N TYR A 15 -15.19 -3.33 3.57
CA TYR A 15 -15.44 -4.06 4.82
C TYR A 15 -15.03 -3.33 6.10
N LEU A 16 -14.20 -2.28 6.00
CA LEU A 16 -13.70 -1.52 7.15
C LEU A 16 -14.28 -0.10 7.13
N TYR A 17 -15.59 0.01 6.89
CA TYR A 17 -16.36 1.25 7.04
C TYR A 17 -15.75 2.44 6.28
N LYS A 18 -15.46 2.24 4.99
CA LYS A 18 -14.88 3.28 4.12
C LYS A 18 -13.49 3.76 4.54
N ALA A 19 -12.83 3.08 5.47
CA ALA A 19 -11.43 3.33 5.78
C ALA A 19 -10.57 3.04 4.54
N LEU A 20 -9.83 4.05 4.10
CA LEU A 20 -8.79 3.93 3.09
C LEU A 20 -7.44 3.87 3.79
N ILE A 21 -6.98 2.65 4.11
CA ILE A 21 -5.86 2.43 5.04
C ILE A 21 -4.49 2.88 4.49
N GLY A 22 -4.36 3.22 3.21
CA GLY A 22 -3.17 3.89 2.66
C GLY A 22 -3.35 5.37 2.35
N TYR A 23 -4.53 5.96 2.60
CA TYR A 23 -4.85 7.37 2.34
C TYR A 23 -5.22 8.12 3.62
N MET A 24 -4.21 8.57 4.37
CA MET A 24 -4.41 9.26 5.64
C MET A 24 -5.22 10.55 5.52
N THR A 25 -5.04 11.31 4.44
CA THR A 25 -5.80 12.55 4.20
C THR A 25 -7.30 12.30 4.10
N SER A 26 -7.72 11.21 3.46
CA SER A 26 -9.14 10.85 3.37
C SER A 26 -9.71 10.52 4.75
N ASN A 27 -9.00 9.71 5.56
CA ASN A 27 -9.40 9.43 6.94
C ASN A 27 -9.45 10.70 7.80
N MET A 28 -8.53 11.66 7.59
CA MET A 28 -8.54 12.95 8.27
C MET A 28 -9.81 13.76 7.92
N ILE A 29 -10.17 13.83 6.65
CA ILE A 29 -11.39 14.53 6.22
C ILE A 29 -12.64 13.86 6.80
N PHE A 30 -12.72 12.52 6.78
CA PHE A 30 -13.84 11.80 7.40
C PHE A 30 -13.94 12.07 8.91
N GLY A 31 -12.82 12.01 9.62
CA GLY A 31 -12.77 12.31 11.06
C GLY A 31 -13.19 13.75 11.37
N VAL A 32 -12.66 14.74 10.65
CA VAL A 32 -13.01 16.16 10.87
C VAL A 32 -14.47 16.45 10.50
N ALA A 33 -14.96 15.90 9.39
CA ALA A 33 -16.35 16.11 8.96
C ALA A 33 -17.36 15.52 9.94
N ALA A 34 -17.03 14.38 10.56
CA ALA A 34 -17.86 13.76 11.57
C ALA A 34 -17.83 14.57 12.89
N LEU A 35 -16.64 15.02 13.34
CA LEU A 35 -16.52 15.96 14.48
C LEU A 35 -17.32 17.26 14.27
N ALA A 36 -17.29 17.82 13.06
CA ALA A 36 -17.96 19.08 12.73
C ALA A 36 -19.50 18.97 12.77
N LYS A 37 -20.06 17.76 12.63
CA LYS A 37 -21.50 17.50 12.79
C LYS A 37 -21.93 17.39 14.25
N GLY A 38 -21.00 17.53 15.20
CA GLY A 38 -21.27 17.43 16.63
C GLY A 38 -21.53 16.00 17.11
N THR A 39 -21.41 15.01 16.23
CA THR A 39 -21.53 13.59 16.58
C THR A 39 -20.14 13.08 16.97
N LEU A 40 -19.82 13.09 18.26
CA LEU A 40 -18.70 12.32 18.82
C LEU A 40 -19.03 10.83 18.82
N ASP A 41 -19.46 10.31 17.67
CA ASP A 41 -19.70 8.90 17.45
C ASP A 41 -18.37 8.16 17.28
N PHE A 42 -18.42 6.83 17.47
CA PHE A 42 -17.22 6.01 17.33
C PHE A 42 -16.67 6.02 15.90
N GLU A 43 -17.46 6.41 14.89
CA GLU A 43 -17.01 6.59 13.50
C GLU A 43 -15.98 7.73 13.37
N SER A 44 -16.23 8.87 14.04
CA SER A 44 -15.26 9.97 14.15
C SER A 44 -13.96 9.51 14.82
N PHE A 45 -14.09 8.85 15.97
CA PHE A 45 -12.94 8.36 16.74
C PHE A 45 -12.15 7.30 15.96
N TYR A 46 -12.84 6.45 15.23
CA TYR A 46 -12.27 5.40 14.40
C TYR A 46 -11.35 5.98 13.30
N HIS A 47 -11.83 6.93 12.50
CA HIS A 47 -11.00 7.53 11.45
C HIS A 47 -9.81 8.34 12.00
N ILE A 48 -9.99 9.00 13.15
CA ILE A 48 -8.88 9.68 13.83
C ILE A 48 -7.86 8.66 14.38
N SER A 49 -8.34 7.56 14.96
CA SER A 49 -7.47 6.51 15.51
C SER A 49 -6.60 5.87 14.42
N ILE A 50 -7.12 5.70 13.21
CA ILE A 50 -6.35 5.23 12.05
C ILE A 50 -5.12 6.12 11.81
N ILE A 51 -5.29 7.45 11.87
CA ILE A 51 -4.21 8.41 11.67
C ILE A 51 -3.21 8.33 12.82
N VAL A 52 -3.68 8.25 14.06
CA VAL A 52 -2.82 8.13 15.24
C VAL A 52 -1.98 6.85 15.18
N ILE A 53 -2.60 5.71 14.89
CA ILE A 53 -1.92 4.43 14.73
C ILE A 53 -0.88 4.53 13.61
N TRP A 54 -1.22 5.15 12.48
CA TRP A 54 -0.28 5.38 11.39
C TRP A 54 0.94 6.21 11.79
N MET A 55 0.74 7.30 12.53
CA MET A 55 1.84 8.13 13.04
C MET A 55 2.73 7.35 14.02
N VAL A 56 2.14 6.53 14.89
CA VAL A 56 2.89 5.66 15.82
C VAL A 56 3.72 4.64 15.05
N ILE A 57 3.15 3.98 14.03
CA ILE A 57 3.88 3.06 13.15
C ILE A 57 5.08 3.78 12.50
N ALA A 58 4.86 4.97 11.95
CA ALA A 58 5.91 5.75 11.31
C ALA A 58 7.03 6.14 12.29
N ALA A 59 6.68 6.56 13.50
CA ALA A 59 7.64 6.94 14.54
C ALA A 59 8.46 5.71 15.01
N ILE A 60 7.80 4.59 15.30
CA ILE A 60 8.47 3.35 15.71
C ILE A 60 9.42 2.87 14.61
N HIS A 61 8.99 2.87 13.35
CA HIS A 61 9.85 2.49 12.23
C HIS A 61 11.09 3.37 12.14
N GLN A 62 10.96 4.70 12.28
CA GLN A 62 12.11 5.61 12.23
C GLN A 62 13.10 5.36 13.39
N LEU A 63 12.59 5.11 14.60
CA LEU A 63 13.41 4.78 15.76
C LEU A 63 14.18 3.47 15.56
N LEU A 64 13.52 2.44 15.01
CA LEU A 64 14.15 1.16 14.70
C LEU A 64 15.19 1.29 13.58
N ALA A 65 14.87 2.00 12.50
CA ALA A 65 15.79 2.23 11.39
C ALA A 65 17.08 2.90 11.87
N ASN A 66 16.97 3.95 12.68
CA ASN A 66 18.13 4.65 13.24
C ASN A 66 18.98 3.77 14.17
N LYS A 67 18.37 2.83 14.89
CA LYS A 67 19.07 1.95 15.85
C LYS A 67 19.76 0.76 15.17
N PHE A 68 19.19 0.26 14.07
CA PHE A 68 19.62 -0.99 13.44
C PHE A 68 20.28 -0.82 12.06
N ASP A 69 20.55 0.43 11.64
CA ASP A 69 21.15 0.74 10.33
C ASP A 69 22.49 0.00 10.09
N SER A 70 23.28 -0.22 11.16
CA SER A 70 24.56 -0.92 11.10
C SER A 70 24.49 -2.43 10.87
N TYR A 71 23.32 -3.06 10.96
CA TYR A 71 23.14 -4.51 10.80
C TYR A 71 22.78 -4.92 9.36
N LEU A 72 22.73 -3.95 8.43
CA LEU A 72 22.25 -4.17 7.08
C LEU A 72 23.39 -4.60 6.14
N LYS A 73 23.30 -5.83 5.62
CA LYS A 73 24.31 -6.39 4.71
C LYS A 73 24.28 -5.74 3.31
N THR A 74 23.10 -5.55 2.73
CA THR A 74 22.92 -4.91 1.40
C THR A 74 21.53 -4.25 1.28
N PRO A 75 21.34 -3.26 0.37
CA PRO A 75 20.01 -2.68 0.09
C PRO A 75 18.98 -3.72 -0.38
N TRP A 76 19.42 -4.75 -1.12
CA TRP A 76 18.54 -5.85 -1.57
C TRP A 76 18.08 -6.74 -0.43
N HIS A 77 18.91 -6.92 0.60
CA HIS A 77 18.55 -7.70 1.79
C HIS A 77 17.38 -7.04 2.54
N MET A 78 17.45 -5.72 2.75
CA MET A 78 16.36 -4.94 3.36
C MET A 78 15.07 -5.00 2.55
N TYR A 79 15.20 -4.90 1.23
CA TYR A 79 14.06 -4.98 0.33
C TYR A 79 13.38 -6.35 0.38
N ALA A 80 14.17 -7.43 0.40
CA ALA A 80 13.68 -8.80 0.50
C ALA A 80 12.97 -9.08 1.85
N ILE A 81 13.56 -8.63 2.96
CA ILE A 81 12.95 -8.73 4.31
C ILE A 81 11.63 -7.97 4.35
N SER A 82 11.60 -6.73 3.84
CA SER A 82 10.39 -5.90 3.82
C SER A 82 9.26 -6.57 3.04
N LEU A 83 9.57 -7.21 1.91
CA LEU A 83 8.62 -7.99 1.12
C LEU A 83 8.11 -9.23 1.86
N THR A 84 8.99 -9.97 2.55
CA THR A 84 8.61 -11.11 3.39
C THR A 84 7.66 -10.70 4.51
N ILE A 85 7.98 -9.62 5.24
CA ILE A 85 7.10 -9.06 6.28
C ILE A 85 5.73 -8.72 5.67
N ASN A 86 5.73 -8.09 4.50
CA ASN A 86 4.48 -7.71 3.83
C ASN A 86 3.63 -8.92 3.39
N CYS A 87 4.26 -10.04 2.99
CA CYS A 87 3.55 -11.30 2.75
C CYS A 87 2.84 -11.78 4.02
N VAL A 88 3.55 -11.81 5.16
CA VAL A 88 3.00 -12.24 6.45
C VAL A 88 1.83 -11.33 6.84
N LEU A 89 2.03 -10.01 6.81
CA LEU A 89 0.98 -9.04 7.16
C LEU A 89 -0.26 -9.21 6.28
N LEU A 90 -0.11 -9.38 4.96
CA LEU A 90 -1.26 -9.58 4.06
C LEU A 90 -2.00 -10.89 4.36
N ILE A 91 -1.29 -11.99 4.59
CA ILE A 91 -1.91 -13.27 4.93
C ILE A 91 -2.65 -13.17 6.27
N THR A 92 -2.04 -12.55 7.28
CA THR A 92 -2.70 -12.31 8.57
C THR A 92 -3.92 -11.41 8.42
N PHE A 93 -3.85 -10.35 7.61
CA PHE A 93 -4.99 -9.47 7.31
C PHE A 93 -6.16 -10.24 6.67
N ILE A 94 -5.86 -11.12 5.71
CA ILE A 94 -6.86 -11.99 5.06
C ILE A 94 -7.48 -12.95 6.08
N ALA A 95 -6.65 -13.66 6.84
CA ALA A 95 -7.11 -14.67 7.79
C ALA A 95 -7.94 -14.05 8.91
N LEU A 96 -7.44 -12.97 9.53
CA LEU A 96 -8.15 -12.28 10.60
C LEU A 96 -9.42 -11.61 10.08
N GLY A 97 -9.38 -10.94 8.94
CA GLY A 97 -10.55 -10.31 8.34
C GLY A 97 -11.64 -11.33 7.98
N ARG A 98 -11.25 -12.49 7.44
CA ARG A 98 -12.19 -13.58 7.21
C ARG A 98 -12.76 -14.14 8.51
N PHE A 99 -11.93 -14.38 9.51
CA PHE A 99 -12.37 -14.86 10.82
C PHE A 99 -13.41 -13.91 11.42
N MET A 100 -13.10 -12.61 11.49
CA MET A 100 -13.99 -11.59 12.03
C MET A 100 -15.30 -11.45 11.22
N MET A 101 -15.25 -11.67 9.91
CA MET A 101 -16.44 -11.68 9.07
C MET A 101 -17.34 -12.89 9.36
N VAL A 102 -16.77 -14.07 9.57
CA VAL A 102 -17.53 -15.31 9.84
C VAL A 102 -18.11 -15.31 11.26
N THR A 103 -17.38 -14.78 12.25
CA THR A 103 -17.85 -14.71 13.64
C THR A 103 -18.77 -13.52 13.89
N GLY A 104 -18.94 -12.61 12.93
CA GLY A 104 -19.71 -11.38 13.09
C GLY A 104 -18.97 -10.28 13.88
N ALA A 105 -17.71 -10.50 14.25
CA ALA A 105 -16.90 -9.56 15.03
C ALA A 105 -16.54 -8.26 14.28
N LEU A 106 -16.69 -8.21 12.96
CA LEU A 106 -16.68 -6.95 12.22
C LEU A 106 -17.84 -6.06 12.71
N GLY A 107 -19.05 -6.60 12.75
CA GLY A 107 -20.26 -5.84 13.06
C GLY A 107 -20.71 -4.94 11.91
N THR A 108 -21.78 -4.17 12.15
CA THR A 108 -22.41 -3.29 11.14
C THR A 108 -21.84 -1.87 11.11
N GLY A 109 -21.03 -1.51 12.11
CA GLY A 109 -20.40 -0.20 12.22
C GLY A 109 -19.02 -0.27 12.88
N PRO A 110 -18.24 0.82 12.82
CA PRO A 110 -16.93 0.88 13.45
C PRO A 110 -17.02 0.52 14.94
N SER A 111 -16.11 -0.33 15.40
CA SER A 111 -16.04 -0.73 16.81
C SER A 111 -14.59 -1.05 17.22
N PRO A 112 -14.26 -1.05 18.53
CA PRO A 112 -12.91 -1.35 19.01
C PRO A 112 -12.37 -2.71 18.58
N THR A 113 -13.25 -3.69 18.34
CA THR A 113 -12.87 -5.05 17.92
C THR A 113 -12.18 -5.07 16.56
N VAL A 114 -12.41 -4.06 15.70
CA VAL A 114 -11.85 -3.96 14.34
C VAL A 114 -10.46 -3.29 14.32
N ILE A 115 -10.06 -2.62 15.42
CA ILE A 115 -8.77 -1.92 15.51
C ILE A 115 -7.56 -2.83 15.25
N PRO A 116 -7.47 -4.09 15.76
CA PRO A 116 -6.36 -4.97 15.44
C PRO A 116 -6.24 -5.28 13.95
N LEU A 117 -7.36 -5.56 13.27
CA LEU A 117 -7.39 -5.85 11.84
C LEU A 117 -6.91 -4.64 11.02
N ILE A 118 -7.39 -3.46 11.37
CA ILE A 118 -6.94 -2.20 10.77
C ILE A 118 -5.48 -1.94 11.00
N THR A 119 -4.98 -2.17 12.22
CA THR A 119 -3.56 -1.97 12.54
C THR A 119 -2.68 -2.84 11.66
N ILE A 120 -3.07 -4.09 11.41
CA ILE A 120 -2.35 -4.97 10.47
C ILE A 120 -2.42 -4.42 9.04
N GLY A 121 -3.59 -3.97 8.59
CA GLY A 121 -3.75 -3.33 7.28
C GLY A 121 -2.90 -2.05 7.13
N LEU A 122 -2.84 -1.21 8.17
CA LEU A 122 -2.03 0.00 8.21
C LEU A 122 -0.53 -0.33 8.17
N LEU A 123 -0.07 -1.30 8.96
CA LEU A 123 1.31 -1.80 8.92
C LEU A 123 1.66 -2.30 7.52
N PHE A 124 0.78 -3.10 6.91
CA PHE A 124 0.95 -3.59 5.55
C PHE A 124 1.11 -2.42 4.55
N MET A 125 0.16 -1.47 4.57
CA MET A 125 0.18 -0.34 3.64
C MET A 125 1.35 0.61 3.89
N TYR A 126 1.78 0.76 5.13
CA TYR A 126 2.97 1.52 5.48
C TYR A 126 4.22 0.89 4.85
N VAL A 127 4.45 -0.41 5.07
CA VAL A 127 5.58 -1.13 4.47
C VAL A 127 5.49 -1.09 2.94
N HIS A 128 4.30 -1.33 2.39
CA HIS A 128 4.06 -1.34 0.95
C HIS A 128 4.38 -0.01 0.28
N ASN A 129 3.91 1.10 0.85
CA ASN A 129 3.99 2.42 0.23
C ASN A 129 5.25 3.20 0.62
N PHE A 130 5.80 3.01 1.82
CA PHE A 130 6.87 3.87 2.36
C PHE A 130 8.21 3.19 2.57
N VAL A 131 8.24 1.87 2.73
CA VAL A 131 9.49 1.10 2.86
C VAL A 131 9.89 0.53 1.50
N ILE A 132 8.97 -0.15 0.81
CA ILE A 132 9.24 -0.79 -0.48
C ILE A 132 9.32 0.24 -1.62
N LYS A 133 8.39 1.22 -1.67
CA LYS A 133 8.29 2.38 -2.59
C LYS A 133 8.38 2.13 -4.10
N HIS A 134 9.37 1.39 -4.60
CA HIS A 134 9.78 1.38 -6.00
C HIS A 134 9.55 0.05 -6.73
N GLY A 135 9.11 -1.03 -6.08
CA GLY A 135 8.75 -2.26 -6.80
C GLY A 135 9.89 -2.85 -7.64
N GLY A 136 11.15 -2.51 -7.37
CA GLY A 136 12.32 -2.88 -8.17
C GLY A 136 12.59 -2.02 -9.41
N THR A 137 11.93 -0.87 -9.59
CA THR A 137 12.23 0.10 -10.66
C THR A 137 12.90 1.36 -10.09
N ARG A 138 13.31 2.30 -10.94
CA ARG A 138 13.83 3.62 -10.50
C ARG A 138 12.72 4.62 -10.16
N GLN A 139 11.47 4.31 -10.47
CA GLN A 139 10.33 5.21 -10.37
C GLN A 139 9.33 4.67 -9.34
N PRO A 140 8.71 5.53 -8.51
CA PRO A 140 7.83 5.05 -7.45
C PRO A 140 6.65 4.26 -8.02
N THR A 141 6.26 3.22 -7.30
CA THR A 141 5.03 2.42 -7.53
C THR A 141 4.07 2.50 -6.34
N ALA A 142 4.42 3.32 -5.34
CA ALA A 142 3.63 3.54 -4.13
C ALA A 142 2.25 4.12 -4.47
N THR A 143 1.24 3.56 -3.82
CA THR A 143 -0.17 3.90 -4.06
C THR A 143 -0.69 5.00 -3.14
N SER A 144 0.03 5.30 -2.05
CA SER A 144 -0.27 6.44 -1.16
C SER A 144 -0.21 7.79 -1.86
N VAL A 145 0.33 7.84 -3.08
CA VAL A 145 0.56 9.07 -3.83
C VAL A 145 -0.11 9.05 -5.21
N VAL A 146 -1.20 8.30 -5.36
CA VAL A 146 -1.94 8.19 -6.63
C VAL A 146 -2.27 9.57 -7.24
N THR A 147 -2.60 10.58 -6.42
CA THR A 147 -2.78 11.97 -6.87
C THR A 147 -1.52 12.58 -7.49
N THR A 148 -0.36 12.44 -6.85
CA THR A 148 0.92 12.90 -7.42
C THR A 148 1.30 12.08 -8.64
N VAL A 149 0.97 10.78 -8.70
CA VAL A 149 1.20 9.94 -9.87
C VAL A 149 0.41 10.46 -11.09
N TYR A 150 -0.86 10.86 -10.93
CA TYR A 150 -1.62 11.49 -12.02
C TYR A 150 -0.99 12.82 -12.49
N VAL A 151 -0.58 13.68 -11.55
CA VAL A 151 0.03 14.97 -11.88
C VAL A 151 1.38 14.77 -12.56
N LEU A 152 2.23 13.87 -12.06
CA LEU A 152 3.53 13.55 -12.65
C LEU A 152 3.38 12.88 -14.02
N MET A 153 2.38 12.01 -14.20
CA MET A 153 2.04 11.42 -15.49
C MET A 153 1.72 12.50 -16.51
N MET A 154 0.77 13.40 -16.19
CA MET A 154 0.36 14.47 -17.10
C MET A 154 1.51 15.43 -17.37
N THR A 155 2.27 15.79 -16.34
CA THR A 155 3.44 16.67 -16.46
C THR A 155 4.50 16.06 -17.38
N SER A 156 4.84 14.78 -17.19
CA SER A 156 5.86 14.08 -18.00
C SER A 156 5.38 13.91 -19.44
N PHE A 157 4.11 13.55 -19.63
CA PHE A 157 3.49 13.44 -20.94
C PHE A 157 3.56 14.76 -21.70
N PHE A 158 3.10 15.87 -21.13
CA PHE A 158 3.13 17.18 -21.79
C PHE A 158 4.55 17.71 -22.00
N LYS A 159 5.46 17.53 -21.03
CA LYS A 159 6.87 17.90 -21.21
C LYS A 159 7.54 17.13 -22.35
N SER A 160 7.10 15.90 -22.63
CA SER A 160 7.65 15.11 -23.74
C SER A 160 7.39 15.71 -25.14
N PHE A 161 6.45 16.65 -25.27
CA PHE A 161 6.18 17.39 -26.50
C PHE A 161 6.96 18.72 -26.60
N ASN A 162 7.72 19.08 -25.57
CA ASN A 162 8.50 20.31 -25.58
C ASN A 162 9.69 20.20 -26.55
N LYS A 163 9.57 20.88 -27.70
CA LYS A 163 10.60 20.90 -28.76
C LYS A 163 11.92 21.54 -28.33
N LYS A 164 11.96 22.24 -27.18
CA LYS A 164 13.20 22.80 -26.60
C LYS A 164 14.09 21.73 -25.93
N LEU A 165 13.55 20.54 -25.66
CA LEU A 165 14.29 19.42 -25.07
C LEU A 165 14.92 18.54 -26.15
N SER A 166 16.05 17.91 -25.80
CA SER A 166 16.68 16.91 -26.65
C SER A 166 15.75 15.71 -26.89
N ASP A 167 15.96 14.97 -27.99
CA ASP A 167 15.17 13.76 -28.27
C ASP A 167 15.31 12.69 -27.17
N THR A 168 16.50 12.59 -26.55
CA THR A 168 16.76 11.69 -25.43
C THR A 168 15.91 12.04 -24.20
N GLU A 169 15.90 13.31 -23.79
CA GLU A 169 15.10 13.77 -22.65
C GLU A 169 13.60 13.58 -22.89
N ARG A 170 13.14 13.87 -24.11
CA ARG A 170 11.74 13.61 -24.51
C ARG A 170 11.41 12.12 -24.45
N GLY A 171 12.34 11.26 -24.86
CA GLY A 171 12.21 9.81 -24.77
C GLY A 171 12.08 9.30 -23.34
N ASP A 172 12.90 9.82 -22.42
CA ASP A 172 12.85 9.44 -21.01
C ASP A 172 11.57 9.92 -20.32
N LEU A 173 11.11 11.14 -20.62
CA LEU A 173 9.83 11.66 -20.14
C LEU A 173 8.63 10.85 -20.65
N ARG A 174 8.68 10.32 -21.89
CA ARG A 174 7.65 9.39 -22.40
C ARG A 174 7.63 8.09 -21.60
N LYS A 175 8.81 7.50 -21.36
CA LYS A 175 8.91 6.25 -20.56
C LYS A 175 8.39 6.46 -19.15
N GLU A 176 8.73 7.59 -18.53
CA GLU A 176 8.21 7.97 -17.21
C GLU A 176 6.69 8.14 -17.21
N GLY A 177 6.14 8.89 -18.17
CA GLY A 177 4.69 9.02 -18.33
C GLY A 177 3.98 7.68 -18.52
N SER A 178 4.53 6.79 -19.37
CA SER A 178 3.99 5.44 -19.58
C SER A 178 4.08 4.58 -18.32
N HIS A 179 5.16 4.68 -17.53
CA HIS A 179 5.28 3.98 -16.25
C HIS A 179 4.17 4.41 -15.28
N TYR A 180 3.94 5.72 -15.11
CA TYR A 180 2.87 6.19 -14.23
C TYR A 180 1.48 5.77 -14.71
N LEU A 181 1.22 5.82 -16.01
CA LEU A 181 -0.03 5.29 -16.57
C LEU A 181 -0.21 3.81 -16.24
N LEU A 182 0.85 3.01 -16.38
CA LEU A 182 0.81 1.59 -16.06
C LEU A 182 0.60 1.35 -14.56
N VAL A 183 1.20 2.15 -13.68
CA VAL A 183 0.97 2.10 -12.23
C VAL A 183 -0.51 2.30 -11.90
N ILE A 184 -1.15 3.29 -12.53
CA ILE A 184 -2.58 3.61 -12.38
C ILE A 184 -3.44 2.45 -12.89
N LEU A 185 -3.17 1.95 -14.10
CA LEU A 185 -3.94 0.84 -14.68
C LEU A 185 -3.88 -0.40 -13.80
N HIS A 186 -2.70 -0.73 -13.26
CA HIS A 186 -2.57 -1.85 -12.32
C HIS A 186 -3.33 -1.61 -11.02
N PHE A 187 -3.30 -0.40 -10.47
CA PHE A 187 -4.08 -0.06 -9.28
C PHE A 187 -5.58 -0.25 -9.53
N PHE A 188 -6.10 0.31 -10.62
CA PHE A 188 -7.51 0.15 -11.01
C PHE A 188 -7.88 -1.30 -11.29
N ALA A 189 -7.04 -2.04 -11.99
CA ALA A 189 -7.27 -3.46 -12.26
C ALA A 189 -7.34 -4.26 -10.95
N GLY A 190 -6.43 -4.01 -10.01
CA GLY A 190 -6.43 -4.64 -8.69
C GLY A 190 -7.69 -4.31 -7.90
N ALA A 191 -8.06 -3.03 -7.82
CA ALA A 191 -9.26 -2.59 -7.13
C ALA A 191 -10.54 -3.17 -7.76
N MET A 192 -10.68 -3.11 -9.08
CA MET A 192 -11.87 -3.59 -9.78
C MET A 192 -12.01 -5.11 -9.67
N MET A 193 -10.94 -5.87 -9.94
CA MET A 193 -10.96 -7.32 -9.83
C MET A 193 -11.30 -7.75 -8.40
N THR A 194 -10.66 -7.13 -7.40
CA THR A 194 -10.92 -7.46 -6.00
C THR A 194 -12.33 -7.06 -5.56
N ALA A 195 -12.88 -5.94 -6.04
CA ALA A 195 -14.28 -5.56 -5.77
C ALA A 195 -15.30 -6.55 -6.36
N ILE A 196 -15.01 -7.14 -7.53
CA ILE A 196 -15.86 -8.17 -8.13
C ILE A 196 -15.77 -9.45 -7.30
N LEU A 197 -14.55 -9.89 -6.97
CA LEU A 197 -14.31 -11.11 -6.19
C LEU A 197 -14.83 -11.01 -4.75
N SER A 198 -14.77 -9.83 -4.14
CA SER A 198 -15.16 -9.64 -2.73
C SER A 198 -16.63 -9.95 -2.49
N LYS A 199 -17.50 -9.68 -3.48
CA LYS A 199 -18.93 -10.02 -3.41
C LYS A 199 -19.18 -11.50 -3.10
N HIS A 200 -18.28 -12.39 -3.55
CA HIS A 200 -18.43 -13.83 -3.36
C HIS A 200 -17.50 -14.38 -2.28
N TYR A 201 -16.29 -13.81 -2.14
CA TYR A 201 -15.22 -14.40 -1.33
C TYR A 201 -14.82 -13.56 -0.11
N GLY A 202 -15.37 -12.34 0.04
CA GLY A 202 -14.99 -11.40 1.10
C GLY A 202 -13.49 -11.14 1.11
N PHE A 203 -12.84 -11.29 2.28
CA PHE A 203 -11.39 -11.11 2.43
C PHE A 203 -10.54 -12.07 1.58
N TYR A 204 -11.05 -13.24 1.18
CA TYR A 204 -10.31 -14.15 0.30
C TYR A 204 -10.16 -13.60 -1.13
N SER A 205 -10.88 -12.53 -1.50
CA SER A 205 -10.63 -11.80 -2.75
C SER A 205 -9.22 -11.22 -2.87
N LEU A 206 -8.46 -11.15 -1.78
CA LEU A 206 -7.05 -10.72 -1.75
C LEU A 206 -6.05 -11.85 -2.03
N VAL A 207 -6.49 -13.11 -2.13
CA VAL A 207 -5.59 -14.25 -2.42
C VAL A 207 -4.77 -14.03 -3.71
N PRO A 208 -5.32 -13.54 -4.83
CA PRO A 208 -4.53 -13.21 -6.01
C PRO A 208 -3.41 -12.20 -5.73
N ALA A 209 -3.71 -11.15 -4.94
CA ALA A 209 -2.71 -10.16 -4.55
C ALA A 209 -1.62 -10.77 -3.66
N ALA A 210 -1.98 -11.69 -2.76
CA ALA A 210 -1.01 -12.43 -1.94
C ALA A 210 -0.11 -13.33 -2.77
N ILE A 211 -0.65 -14.05 -3.76
CA ILE A 211 0.13 -14.89 -4.68
C ILE A 211 1.14 -14.05 -5.47
N ILE A 212 0.70 -12.91 -6.02
CA ILE A 212 1.59 -11.98 -6.75
C ILE A 212 2.70 -11.46 -5.82
N LEU A 213 2.36 -11.08 -4.59
CA LEU A 213 3.33 -10.60 -3.62
C LEU A 213 4.37 -11.68 -3.28
N ILE A 214 3.94 -12.92 -3.01
CA ILE A 214 4.83 -14.05 -2.71
C ILE A 214 5.75 -14.34 -3.90
N ALA A 215 5.22 -14.40 -5.13
CA ALA A 215 6.01 -14.63 -6.33
C ALA A 215 7.09 -13.54 -6.50
N PHE A 216 6.74 -12.28 -6.23
CA PHE A 216 7.68 -11.17 -6.26
C PHE A 216 8.75 -11.28 -5.16
N THR A 217 8.35 -11.61 -3.93
CA THR A 217 9.25 -11.86 -2.79
C THR A 217 10.28 -12.94 -3.12
N VAL A 218 9.84 -14.10 -3.63
CA VAL A 218 10.73 -15.20 -4.03
C VAL A 218 11.72 -14.76 -5.11
N ARG A 219 11.26 -14.01 -6.10
CA ARG A 219 12.14 -13.46 -7.15
C ARG A 219 13.23 -12.56 -6.57
N ILE A 220 12.89 -11.68 -5.63
CA ILE A 220 13.85 -10.75 -5.02
C ILE A 220 14.86 -11.49 -4.14
N TRP A 221 14.44 -12.51 -3.38
CA TRP A 221 15.39 -13.35 -2.64
C TRP A 221 16.40 -14.06 -3.55
N ARG A 222 15.98 -14.52 -4.74
CA ARG A 222 16.90 -15.09 -5.73
C ARG A 222 17.89 -14.06 -6.28
N VAL A 223 17.46 -12.82 -6.49
CA VAL A 223 18.36 -11.73 -6.93
C VAL A 223 19.38 -11.40 -5.84
N HIS A 224 18.94 -11.33 -4.59
CA HIS A 224 19.82 -11.11 -3.44
C HIS A 224 20.88 -12.21 -3.31
N ALA A 225 20.49 -13.49 -3.40
CA ALA A 225 21.41 -14.62 -3.32
C ALA A 225 22.53 -14.52 -4.37
N LYS A 226 22.18 -14.27 -5.64
CA LYS A 226 23.16 -14.06 -6.72
C LYS A 226 24.07 -12.85 -6.49
N SER A 227 23.53 -11.77 -5.93
CA SER A 227 24.33 -10.57 -5.62
C SER A 227 25.34 -10.81 -4.50
N CYS A 228 25.03 -11.70 -3.55
CA CYS A 228 25.98 -12.10 -2.50
C CYS A 228 27.06 -13.02 -3.04
N GLU A 229 26.72 -13.94 -3.95
CA GLU A 229 27.69 -14.83 -4.62
C GLU A 229 28.73 -14.04 -5.44
N ASN A 230 28.32 -12.97 -6.12
CA ASN A 230 29.20 -12.12 -6.92
C ASN A 230 30.00 -11.07 -6.12
N ALA A 231 29.74 -10.95 -4.82
CA ALA A 231 30.39 -9.96 -3.93
C ALA A 231 31.46 -10.60 -3.02
N CYS A 232 31.65 -11.92 -3.12
CA CYS A 232 32.80 -12.66 -2.58
C CYS A 232 33.80 -12.94 -3.71
#